data_AF-A0A4Y7XCH3-F1
#
_entry.id   AF-A0A4Y7XCH3-F1
#
_cell.length_a   1.000
_cell.length_b   1.000
_cell.length_c   1.000
_cell.angle_alpha   90.00
_cell.angle_beta   90.00
_cell.angle_gamma   90.00
#
_symmetry.space_group_name_H-M   'P 1'
#
loop_
_entity.id
_entity.type
_entity.pdbx_description
1 polymer ?
#
loop_
_entity_poly.entity_id
_entity_poly.type
_entity_poly.pdbx_seq_one_letter_code
_entity_poly.pdbx_strand_id
1 'polypeptide(L)'
;MAICLGVSLLVTLTGCNQSGQDESHKREIKPAVKLSTDASHIAQQTYQFILKTEPVLMAQPVDISQLEAQVFQPIRQLLLRWNTEVKQSDSVVGDQYTICRGALISLDSWARSIQNQIPGQADKQAIFEKQKSLCEKVLQNPIQQSQ
;
A
#
# COMPACT_ATOMS: atom_id res chain seq x y z
N MET A 1 45.32 32.82 -43.78
CA MET A 1 45.27 34.07 -42.99
C MET A 1 43.83 34.30 -42.55
N ALA A 2 43.64 34.75 -41.29
CA ALA A 2 42.43 35.32 -40.66
C ALA A 2 41.19 34.40 -40.58
N ILE A 3 40.81 33.78 -39.45
CA ILE A 3 40.39 34.28 -38.11
C ILE A 3 39.20 35.26 -38.18
N CYS A 4 38.05 34.82 -37.65
CA CYS A 4 37.07 35.57 -36.83
C CYS A 4 35.96 34.58 -36.40
N LEU A 5 35.90 34.19 -35.11
CA LEU A 5 34.94 34.69 -34.10
C LEU A 5 33.49 34.30 -34.45
N GLY A 6 32.77 33.41 -33.76
CA GLY A 6 32.75 33.09 -32.33
C GLY A 6 31.37 33.47 -31.78
N VAL A 7 30.50 32.50 -31.47
CA VAL A 7 29.31 32.64 -30.59
C VAL A 7 29.01 31.22 -30.05
N SER A 8 29.61 30.81 -28.92
CA SER A 8 29.00 30.84 -27.58
C SER A 8 27.51 30.51 -27.53
N LEU A 9 27.19 29.22 -27.39
CA LEU A 9 25.93 28.77 -26.81
C LEU A 9 26.22 28.16 -25.44
N LEU A 10 26.47 29.04 -24.46
CA LEU A 10 26.49 28.67 -23.05
C LEU A 10 25.06 28.42 -22.60
N VAL A 11 24.73 27.15 -22.36
CA VAL A 11 23.53 26.75 -21.62
C VAL A 11 23.73 27.21 -20.18
N THR A 12 23.16 28.35 -19.83
CA THR A 12 23.03 28.78 -18.44
C THR A 12 21.90 27.97 -17.80
N LEU A 13 22.26 26.97 -17.01
CA LEU A 13 21.35 26.42 -16.01
C LEU A 13 21.08 27.51 -14.98
N THR A 14 19.94 28.19 -15.12
CA THR A 14 19.37 29.00 -14.06
C THR A 14 18.90 28.06 -12.95
N GLY A 15 19.81 27.74 -12.03
CA GLY A 15 19.44 27.21 -10.72
C GLY A 15 18.57 28.26 -10.02
N CYS A 16 17.32 27.93 -9.75
CA CYS A 16 16.43 28.71 -8.91
C CYS A 16 16.98 28.76 -7.49
N ASN A 17 17.90 29.68 -7.22
CA ASN A 17 18.19 30.14 -5.87
C ASN A 17 17.17 31.24 -5.53
N GLN A 18 15.95 30.83 -5.20
CA GLN A 18 15.01 31.70 -4.51
C GLN A 18 15.17 31.45 -3.02
N SER A 19 16.05 32.26 -2.42
CA SER A 19 16.11 32.47 -0.97
C SER A 19 14.84 33.20 -0.55
N GLY A 20 13.77 32.43 -0.34
CA GLY A 20 12.54 32.90 0.28
C GLY A 20 12.65 32.75 1.80
N GLN A 21 13.05 33.84 2.46
CA GLN A 21 12.85 33.99 3.90
C GLN A 21 11.38 34.31 4.19
N ASP A 22 10.86 33.60 5.19
CA ASP A 22 9.75 33.93 6.08
C ASP A 22 8.32 33.96 5.52
N GLU A 23 7.60 32.86 5.77
CA GLU A 23 6.22 32.88 6.29
C GLU A 23 6.04 31.63 7.16
N SER A 24 5.96 31.85 8.47
CA SER A 24 5.90 30.85 9.54
C SER A 24 4.57 30.10 9.56
N HIS A 25 4.31 29.27 8.54
CA HIS A 25 3.29 28.24 8.65
C HIS A 25 3.86 27.12 9.50
N LYS A 26 3.69 27.27 10.83
CA LYS A 26 3.85 26.20 11.81
C LYS A 26 2.89 25.07 11.41
N ARG A 27 3.33 24.21 10.48
CA ARG A 27 2.71 22.92 10.25
C ARG A 27 2.75 22.25 11.61
N GLU A 28 1.58 21.95 12.18
CA GLU A 28 1.51 21.02 13.29
C GLU A 28 2.20 19.74 12.82
N ILE A 29 3.42 19.54 13.30
CA ILE A 29 4.12 18.28 13.14
C ILE A 29 3.29 17.31 13.96
N LYS A 30 2.35 16.62 13.29
CA LYS A 30 1.68 15.49 13.90
C LYS A 30 2.79 14.59 14.45
N PRO A 31 2.70 14.20 15.73
CA PRO A 31 3.74 13.38 16.33
C PRO A 31 3.99 12.20 15.40
N ALA A 32 5.28 11.90 15.14
CA ALA A 32 5.66 10.72 14.39
C ALA A 32 4.87 9.55 14.97
N VAL A 33 4.11 8.85 14.10
CA VAL A 33 3.33 7.68 14.50
C VAL A 33 4.32 6.77 15.22
N LYS A 34 4.10 6.55 16.52
CA LYS A 34 4.97 5.67 17.30
C LYS A 34 4.95 4.33 16.58
N LEU A 35 6.11 3.93 16.05
CA LEU A 35 6.31 2.63 15.42
C LEU A 35 5.89 1.59 16.45
N SER A 36 4.73 0.96 16.24
CA SER A 36 4.27 -0.12 17.10
C SER A 36 4.95 -1.39 16.64
N THR A 37 5.64 -2.08 17.54
CA THR A 37 6.21 -3.41 17.26
C THR A 37 5.12 -4.47 17.11
N ASP A 38 3.87 -4.12 17.41
CA ASP A 38 2.73 -5.00 17.36
C ASP A 38 1.98 -4.91 16.02
N ALA A 39 2.34 -5.79 15.09
CA ALA A 39 1.68 -5.94 13.80
C ALA A 39 0.29 -6.62 13.90
N SER A 40 -0.10 -7.15 15.07
CA SER A 40 -1.39 -7.83 15.24
C SER A 40 -2.57 -6.86 15.05
N HIS A 41 -2.43 -5.61 15.50
CA HIS A 41 -3.49 -4.61 15.39
C HIS A 41 -3.81 -4.29 13.93
N ILE A 42 -2.79 -4.02 13.11
CA ILE A 42 -2.99 -3.74 11.69
C ILE A 42 -3.42 -5.00 10.91
N ALA A 43 -2.96 -6.19 11.32
CA ALA A 43 -3.42 -7.45 10.78
C ALA A 43 -4.92 -7.66 11.01
N GLN A 44 -5.40 -7.43 12.24
CA GLN A 44 -6.81 -7.53 12.58
C GLN A 44 -7.65 -6.56 11.75
N GLN A 45 -7.23 -5.30 11.64
CA GLN A 45 -7.91 -4.30 10.82
C GLN A 45 -7.94 -4.67 9.33
N THR A 46 -6.84 -5.23 8.83
CA THR A 46 -6.73 -5.72 7.44
C THR A 46 -7.71 -6.85 7.20
N TYR A 47 -7.78 -7.83 8.10
CA TYR A 47 -8.71 -8.96 7.97
C TYR A 47 -10.17 -8.51 8.05
N GLN A 48 -10.50 -7.60 8.98
CA GLN A 48 -11.84 -7.00 9.06
C GLN A 48 -12.22 -6.23 7.79
N PHE A 49 -11.26 -5.53 7.18
CA PHE A 49 -11.47 -4.88 5.89
C PHE A 49 -11.71 -5.93 4.78
N ILE A 50 -10.91 -6.99 4.73
CA ILE A 50 -11.06 -8.08 3.75
C ILE A 50 -12.47 -8.69 3.82
N LEU A 51 -12.96 -9.02 5.02
CA LEU A 51 -14.30 -9.61 5.22
C LEU A 51 -15.44 -8.69 4.74
N LYS A 52 -15.27 -7.37 4.88
CA LYS A 52 -16.26 -6.38 4.42
C LYS A 52 -16.22 -6.19 2.91
N THR A 53 -15.03 -6.26 2.32
CA THR A 53 -14.80 -5.94 0.90
C THR A 53 -15.02 -7.14 -0.02
N GLU A 54 -14.78 -8.36 0.46
CA GLU A 54 -15.00 -9.58 -0.33
C GLU A 54 -16.41 -9.67 -0.93
N PRO A 55 -17.51 -9.47 -0.17
CA PRO A 55 -18.86 -9.49 -0.73
C PRO A 55 -19.09 -8.44 -1.83
N VAL A 56 -18.40 -7.30 -1.78
CA VAL A 56 -18.49 -6.25 -2.81
C VAL A 56 -17.93 -6.75 -4.15
N LEU A 57 -16.84 -7.53 -4.11
CA LEU A 57 -16.22 -8.11 -5.30
C LEU A 57 -16.93 -9.37 -5.80
N MET A 58 -17.67 -10.08 -4.93
CA MET A 58 -18.48 -11.25 -5.29
C MET A 58 -19.89 -10.90 -5.79
N ALA A 59 -20.32 -9.65 -5.65
CA ALA A 59 -21.61 -9.20 -6.16
C ALA A 59 -21.66 -9.30 -7.69
N GLN A 60 -22.79 -9.76 -8.24
CA GLN A 60 -22.98 -9.87 -9.69
C GLN A 60 -24.21 -9.06 -10.14
N PRO A 61 -24.05 -8.00 -10.97
CA PRO A 61 -22.78 -7.42 -11.43
C PRO A 61 -22.07 -6.60 -10.34
N VAL A 62 -20.74 -6.54 -10.40
CA VAL A 62 -19.94 -5.66 -9.53
C VAL A 62 -20.14 -4.21 -9.94
N ASP A 63 -20.44 -3.32 -8.99
CA ASP A 63 -20.50 -1.88 -9.24
C ASP A 63 -19.09 -1.29 -9.30
N ILE A 64 -18.54 -1.22 -10.52
CA ILE A 64 -17.19 -0.70 -10.79
C ILE A 64 -17.04 0.76 -10.35
N SER A 65 -18.12 1.56 -10.38
CA SER A 65 -18.08 2.98 -10.02
C SER A 65 -17.76 3.19 -8.53
N GLN A 66 -18.08 2.20 -7.69
CA GLN A 66 -17.87 2.25 -6.25
C GLN A 66 -16.52 1.67 -5.81
N LEU A 67 -15.81 0.94 -6.69
CA LEU A 67 -14.57 0.25 -6.34
C LEU A 67 -13.45 1.19 -5.91
N GLU A 68 -13.34 2.38 -6.51
CA GLU A 68 -12.28 3.33 -6.12
C GLU A 68 -12.45 3.78 -4.67
N ALA A 69 -13.66 4.16 -4.27
CA ALA A 69 -13.94 4.64 -2.92
C ALA A 69 -13.99 3.51 -1.88
N GLN A 70 -14.57 2.36 -2.21
CA GLN A 70 -14.82 1.28 -1.24
C GLN A 70 -13.70 0.25 -1.15
N VAL A 71 -12.89 0.11 -2.21
CA VAL A 71 -11.89 -0.95 -2.32
C VAL A 71 -10.49 -0.34 -2.46
N PHE A 72 -10.22 0.39 -3.55
CA PHE A 72 -8.85 0.80 -3.87
C PHE A 72 -8.29 1.86 -2.93
N GLN A 73 -9.05 2.90 -2.56
CA GLN A 73 -8.59 3.91 -1.59
C GLN A 73 -8.28 3.30 -0.21
N PRO A 74 -9.18 2.51 0.41
CA PRO A 74 -8.89 1.83 1.67
C PRO A 74 -7.70 0.87 1.60
N ILE A 75 -7.56 0.11 0.50
CA ILE A 75 -6.40 -0.76 0.26
C ILE A 75 -5.11 0.05 0.29
N ARG A 76 -5.03 1.16 -0.46
CA ARG A 76 -3.83 2.01 -0.48
C ARG A 76 -3.49 2.54 0.91
N GLN A 77 -4.49 2.99 1.66
CA GLN A 77 -4.29 3.46 3.03
C GLN A 77 -3.77 2.35 3.95
N LEU A 78 -4.35 1.15 3.91
CA LEU A 78 -3.88 0.02 4.70
C LEU A 78 -2.46 -0.39 4.30
N LEU A 79 -2.14 -0.46 3.01
CA LEU A 79 -0.78 -0.77 2.53
C LEU A 79 0.25 0.27 2.99
N LEU A 80 -0.10 1.56 2.98
CA LEU A 80 0.76 2.60 3.55
C LEU A 80 0.98 2.38 5.05
N ARG A 81 -0.10 2.11 5.79
CA ARG A 81 -0.03 1.81 7.22
C ARG A 81 0.83 0.58 7.51
N TRP A 82 0.75 -0.46 6.68
CA TRP A 82 1.64 -1.62 6.79
C TRP A 82 3.12 -1.22 6.68
N ASN A 83 3.44 -0.33 5.75
CA ASN A 83 4.83 0.11 5.55
C ASN A 83 5.32 1.07 6.66
N THR A 84 4.42 1.80 7.32
CA THR A 84 4.79 2.78 8.36
C THR A 84 4.68 2.23 9.78
N GLU A 85 3.73 1.34 10.05
CA GLU A 85 3.45 0.81 11.39
C GLU A 85 4.23 -0.48 11.65
N VAL A 86 4.51 -1.29 10.63
CA VAL A 86 5.22 -2.58 10.79
C VAL A 86 6.68 -2.43 10.37
N LYS A 87 7.58 -2.52 11.35
CA LYS A 87 9.02 -2.56 11.09
C LYS A 87 9.41 -3.97 10.67
N GLN A 88 9.70 -4.18 9.38
CA GLN A 88 10.11 -5.49 8.80
C GLN A 88 11.50 -5.98 9.24
N SER A 89 12.16 -5.34 10.20
CA SER A 89 13.52 -5.67 10.61
C SER A 89 13.54 -6.00 12.11
N ASP A 90 13.64 -7.28 12.47
CA ASP A 90 14.02 -7.77 13.83
C ASP A 90 12.89 -8.32 14.72
N SER A 91 11.67 -8.53 14.21
CA SER A 91 10.59 -9.14 15.01
C SER A 91 10.00 -10.37 14.29
N VAL A 92 10.28 -11.56 14.84
CA VAL A 92 9.62 -12.84 14.45
C VAL A 92 8.09 -12.70 14.52
N VAL A 93 7.60 -11.84 15.43
CA VAL A 93 6.18 -11.54 15.62
C VAL A 93 5.64 -10.58 14.55
N GLY A 94 6.47 -9.73 13.95
CA GLY A 94 6.09 -8.88 12.81
C GLY A 94 5.94 -9.70 11.53
N ASP A 95 6.84 -10.67 11.32
CA ASP A 95 6.90 -11.49 10.11
C ASP A 95 5.66 -12.39 9.94
N GLN A 96 5.14 -12.99 11.02
CA GLN A 96 3.95 -13.85 10.93
C GLN A 96 2.71 -13.12 10.37
N TYR A 97 2.53 -11.85 10.74
CA TYR A 97 1.37 -11.06 10.31
C TYR A 97 1.52 -10.50 8.88
N THR A 98 2.70 -10.60 8.26
CA THR A 98 2.90 -10.17 6.86
C THR A 98 2.05 -10.97 5.88
N ILE A 99 1.61 -12.18 6.25
CA ILE A 99 0.63 -12.97 5.49
C ILE A 99 -0.67 -12.18 5.29
N CYS A 100 -1.13 -11.41 6.28
CA CYS A 100 -2.31 -10.55 6.14
C CYS A 100 -2.10 -9.39 5.16
N ARG A 101 -0.87 -8.84 5.08
CA ARG A 101 -0.50 -7.90 4.01
C ARG A 101 -0.54 -8.59 2.64
N GLY A 102 -0.09 -9.85 2.55
CA GLY A 102 -0.22 -10.67 1.35
C GLY A 102 -1.67 -10.86 0.91
N ALA A 103 -2.59 -11.13 1.84
CA ALA A 103 -4.03 -11.22 1.58
C ALA A 103 -4.62 -9.89 1.07
N LEU A 104 -4.16 -8.75 1.58
CA LEU A 104 -4.56 -7.44 1.10
C LEU A 104 -4.08 -7.16 -0.34
N ILE A 105 -2.85 -7.57 -0.67
CA ILE A 105 -2.28 -7.41 -2.02
C ILE A 105 -3.01 -8.32 -3.03
N SER A 106 -3.32 -9.56 -2.65
CA SER A 106 -4.07 -10.46 -3.53
C SER A 106 -5.51 -9.98 -3.76
N LEU A 107 -6.15 -9.39 -2.73
CA LEU A 107 -7.45 -8.71 -2.87
C LEU A 107 -7.36 -7.54 -3.87
N ASP A 108 -6.35 -6.67 -3.78
CA ASP A 108 -6.13 -5.57 -4.75
C ASP A 108 -5.95 -6.11 -6.17
N SER A 109 -5.15 -7.17 -6.34
CA SER A 109 -4.92 -7.79 -7.64
C SER A 109 -6.20 -8.34 -8.26
N TRP A 110 -7.02 -9.02 -7.45
CA TRP A 110 -8.30 -9.55 -7.89
C TRP A 110 -9.28 -8.43 -8.24
N ALA A 111 -9.43 -7.42 -7.37
CA ALA A 111 -10.27 -6.26 -7.62
C ALA A 111 -9.88 -5.51 -8.91
N ARG A 112 -8.58 -5.32 -9.17
CA ARG A 112 -8.09 -4.73 -10.42
C ARG A 112 -8.41 -5.60 -11.64
N SER A 113 -8.38 -6.93 -11.49
CA SER A 113 -8.73 -7.83 -12.59
C SER A 113 -10.20 -7.75 -12.96
N ILE A 114 -11.08 -7.56 -11.97
CA ILE A 114 -12.51 -7.30 -12.19
C ILE A 114 -12.69 -5.96 -12.89
N GLN A 115 -12.14 -4.87 -12.33
CA GLN A 115 -12.28 -3.50 -12.88
C GLN A 115 -11.82 -3.40 -14.34
N ASN A 116 -10.68 -4.00 -14.65
CA ASN A 116 -10.06 -3.90 -15.97
C ASN A 116 -10.45 -5.08 -16.89
N GLN A 117 -11.36 -5.95 -16.45
CA GLN A 117 -11.80 -7.16 -17.18
C GLN A 117 -10.63 -8.03 -17.67
N ILE A 118 -9.59 -8.16 -16.85
CA ILE A 118 -8.39 -8.93 -17.16
C ILE A 118 -8.72 -10.43 -17.06
N PRO A 119 -8.27 -11.28 -18.01
CA PRO A 119 -8.39 -12.74 -17.91
C PRO A 119 -7.77 -13.31 -16.62
N GLY A 120 -8.22 -14.50 -16.19
CA GLY A 120 -7.70 -15.17 -14.99
C GLY A 120 -8.24 -14.62 -13.67
N GLN A 121 -9.46 -14.05 -13.68
CA GLN A 121 -10.11 -13.54 -12.46
C GLN A 121 -10.32 -14.65 -11.42
N ALA A 122 -10.71 -15.86 -11.87
CA ALA A 122 -10.89 -17.02 -11.00
C ALA A 122 -9.59 -17.45 -10.31
N ASP A 123 -8.46 -17.43 -11.03
CA ASP A 123 -7.15 -17.77 -10.45
C ASP A 123 -6.74 -16.74 -9.38
N LYS A 124 -6.98 -15.45 -9.66
CA LYS A 124 -6.71 -14.36 -8.71
C LYS A 124 -7.61 -14.44 -7.48
N GLN A 125 -8.89 -14.79 -7.66
CA GLN A 125 -9.81 -15.06 -6.56
C GLN A 125 -9.31 -16.22 -5.70
N ALA A 126 -8.91 -17.35 -6.30
CA ALA A 126 -8.41 -18.51 -5.57
C ALA A 126 -7.12 -18.18 -4.77
N ILE A 127 -6.21 -17.37 -5.35
CA ILE A 127 -5.03 -16.86 -4.63
C ILE A 127 -5.46 -15.99 -3.45
N PHE A 128 -6.43 -15.09 -3.65
CA PHE A 128 -6.98 -14.26 -2.59
C PHE A 128 -7.59 -15.10 -1.46
N GLU A 129 -8.45 -16.06 -1.77
CA GLU A 129 -9.11 -16.95 -0.80
C GLU A 129 -8.08 -17.76 0.01
N LYS A 130 -7.05 -18.28 -0.65
CA LYS A 130 -5.93 -18.95 0.02
C LYS A 130 -5.24 -18.01 1.01
N GLN A 131 -4.85 -16.81 0.58
CA GLN A 131 -4.17 -15.85 1.45
C GLN A 131 -5.06 -15.38 2.61
N LYS A 132 -6.37 -15.17 2.36
CA LYS A 132 -7.37 -14.84 3.38
C LYS A 132 -7.40 -15.92 4.48
N SER A 133 -7.44 -17.19 4.09
CA SER A 133 -7.45 -18.31 5.04
C SER A 133 -6.16 -18.40 5.86
N LEU A 134 -5.01 -18.07 5.26
CA LEU A 134 -3.73 -18.04 5.98
C LEU A 134 -3.68 -16.87 6.97
N CYS A 135 -4.18 -15.70 6.59
CA CYS A 135 -4.29 -14.56 7.48
C CYS A 135 -5.20 -14.86 8.69
N GLU A 136 -6.36 -15.49 8.45
CA GLU A 136 -7.26 -15.92 9.53
C GLU A 136 -6.57 -16.86 10.51
N LYS A 137 -5.84 -17.86 10.00
CA LYS A 137 -5.10 -18.81 10.84
C LYS A 137 -4.07 -18.13 11.74
N VAL A 138 -3.33 -17.15 11.20
CA VAL A 138 -2.34 -16.38 11.98
C VAL A 138 -3.03 -15.55 13.06
N LEU A 139 -4.19 -14.95 12.77
CA LEU A 139 -4.95 -14.19 13.76
C LEU A 139 -5.55 -15.06 14.86
N GLN A 140 -5.96 -16.29 14.54
CA GLN A 140 -6.49 -17.25 15.51
C GLN A 140 -5.39 -17.90 16.36
N ASN A 141 -4.20 -18.12 15.80
CA ASN A 141 -3.08 -18.81 16.46
C ASN A 141 -1.75 -18.05 16.27
N PRO A 142 -1.52 -16.95 17.02
CA PRO A 142 -0.40 -16.04 16.80
C PRO A 142 0.98 -16.57 17.25
N ILE A 143 1.15 -17.87 17.49
CA ILE A 143 2.38 -18.50 18.02
C ILE A 143 2.91 -19.63 17.11
N GLN A 144 2.10 -20.20 16.20
CA GLN A 144 2.51 -21.34 15.39
C GLN A 144 2.89 -20.92 13.97
N GLN A 145 4.13 -20.44 13.75
CA GLN A 145 4.89 -20.68 12.49
C GLN A 145 6.40 -20.60 12.76
N SER A 146 6.93 -21.60 13.48
CA SER A 146 8.35 -21.93 13.45
C SER A 146 8.51 -23.45 13.39
N GLN A 147 8.33 -24.01 12.19
CA GLN A 147 8.93 -25.28 11.79
C GLN A 147 9.29 -25.20 10.31
#